data_AF-A0A929GIV4-F1
#
_entry.id   AF-A0A929GIV4-F1
#
_cell.length_a   1.000
_cell.length_b   1.000
_cell.length_c   1.000
_cell.angle_alpha   90.00
_cell.angle_beta   90.00
_cell.angle_gamma   90.00
#
_symmetry.space_group_name_H-M   'P 1'
#
loop_
_entity.id
_entity.type
_entity.pdbx_description
1 polymer ?
#
loop_
_entity_poly.entity_id
_entity_poly.type
_entity_poly.pdbx_seq_one_letter_code
_entity_poly.pdbx_strand_id
1 'polypeptide(L)'
;MQSICITLLICFAEQQNRLMEQFRGIKYAGIKPWWPYFRQALVLFLSSFSIILLTSQVTGLERISGAYLGQTPPGNSPELFAEGIIPADLHSVPVFSPDGKRIYYKAMDNKGIMVVREKKNGWSNPMPLFVSDEVENSDDPCLDPSGDKLYFTSYSKEDNREYIYYCDQKNSTKCNPEKPGGSLNSLDLHWQFTIAGNRNIYFSSNGNLFCSVFRDGAYEEPYKLDTLINTEHSECTPYISPDENMLIFSRSNSVKPDLFVSYKGDDGNWQEPKVLGPPVNSEHHEMCPRITPDGKYLFFISSRGGLFSAYWVDAGVIGMGLGI
;
A
#
# COMPACT_ATOMS: atom_id res chain seq x y z
N MET A 1 -2.24 6.72 -21.17
CA MET A 1 -3.05 5.60 -21.74
C MET A 1 -3.55 5.88 -23.16
N GLN A 2 -4.12 7.04 -23.49
CA GLN A 2 -4.57 7.34 -24.87
C GLN A 2 -3.44 7.29 -25.92
N SER A 3 -2.23 7.74 -25.58
CA SER A 3 -1.12 7.78 -26.55
C SER A 3 -0.58 6.39 -26.95
N ILE A 4 -0.61 5.42 -26.03
CA ILE A 4 -0.12 4.05 -26.31
C ILE A 4 -1.12 3.28 -27.18
N CYS A 5 -2.42 3.47 -26.97
CA CYS A 5 -3.46 2.90 -27.84
C CYS A 5 -3.37 3.43 -29.27
N ILE A 6 -3.07 4.72 -29.46
CA ILE A 6 -2.94 5.32 -30.80
C ILE A 6 -1.71 4.75 -31.52
N THR A 7 -0.57 4.61 -30.83
CA THR A 7 0.65 4.03 -31.43
C THR A 7 0.46 2.57 -31.82
N LEU A 8 -0.23 1.76 -30.98
CA LEU A 8 -0.55 0.37 -31.31
C LEU A 8 -1.52 0.25 -32.49
N LEU A 9 -2.52 1.13 -32.58
CA LEU A 9 -3.46 1.21 -33.71
C LEU A 9 -2.73 1.57 -35.02
N ILE A 10 -1.78 2.49 -34.97
CA ILE A 10 -0.98 2.90 -36.14
C ILE A 10 -0.05 1.77 -36.59
N CYS A 11 0.69 1.14 -35.66
CA CYS A 11 1.54 -0.01 -36.00
C CYS A 11 0.74 -1.18 -36.58
N PHE A 12 -0.46 -1.42 -36.07
CA PHE A 12 -1.34 -2.49 -36.57
C PHE A 12 -1.88 -2.17 -37.98
N ALA A 13 -2.25 -0.90 -38.24
CA ALA A 13 -2.66 -0.46 -39.57
C ALA A 13 -1.52 -0.56 -40.61
N GLU A 14 -0.28 -0.26 -40.21
CA GLU A 14 0.89 -0.44 -41.07
C GLU A 14 1.19 -1.92 -41.35
N GLN A 15 1.06 -2.79 -40.35
CA GLN A 15 1.26 -4.23 -40.52
C GLN A 15 0.19 -4.87 -41.42
N GLN A 16 -1.06 -4.39 -41.33
CA GLN A 16 -2.14 -4.78 -42.27
C GLN A 16 -1.82 -4.37 -43.70
N ASN A 17 -1.33 -3.15 -43.92
CA ASN A 17 -0.93 -2.69 -45.25
C ASN A 17 0.23 -3.52 -45.84
N ARG A 18 1.22 -3.90 -45.04
CA ARG A 18 2.35 -4.74 -45.48
C ARG A 18 1.91 -6.16 -45.86
N LEU A 19 1.00 -6.77 -45.09
CA LEU A 19 0.41 -8.07 -45.43
C LEU A 19 -0.38 -7.99 -46.74
N MET A 20 -1.17 -6.93 -46.93
CA MET A 20 -1.96 -6.74 -48.16
C MET A 20 -1.11 -6.51 -49.41
N GLU A 21 0.05 -5.86 -49.28
CA GLU A 21 1.04 -5.70 -50.36
C GLU A 21 1.64 -7.04 -50.81
N GLN A 22 1.89 -7.97 -49.88
CA GLN A 22 2.44 -9.31 -50.22
C GLN A 22 1.47 -10.16 -51.07
N PHE A 23 0.16 -9.94 -50.96
CA PHE A 23 -0.85 -10.67 -51.74
C PHE A 23 -1.17 -10.04 -53.11
N ARG A 24 -0.70 -8.82 -53.40
CA ARG A 24 -0.95 -8.14 -54.69
C ARG A 24 -0.29 -8.84 -55.89
N GLY A 25 0.71 -9.69 -55.65
CA GLY A 25 1.47 -10.38 -56.71
C GLY A 25 0.91 -11.72 -57.19
N ILE A 26 -0.13 -12.27 -56.56
CA ILE A 26 -0.59 -13.64 -56.84
C ILE A 26 -1.68 -13.61 -57.92
N LYS A 27 -1.31 -13.94 -59.17
CA LYS A 27 -2.27 -14.14 -60.27
C LYS A 27 -2.97 -15.49 -60.12
N TYR A 28 -4.21 -15.49 -59.61
CA TYR A 28 -5.06 -16.68 -59.65
C TYR A 28 -5.65 -16.84 -61.04
N ALA A 29 -5.28 -17.92 -61.73
CA ALA A 29 -5.86 -18.30 -63.01
C ALA A 29 -7.28 -18.85 -62.81
N GLY A 30 -8.29 -18.14 -63.32
CA GLY A 30 -9.55 -18.75 -63.75
C GLY A 30 -10.73 -18.83 -62.77
N ILE A 31 -10.62 -18.38 -61.51
CA ILE A 31 -11.78 -18.35 -60.59
C ILE A 31 -12.16 -16.88 -60.36
N LYS A 32 -13.41 -16.51 -60.71
CA LYS A 32 -13.94 -15.15 -60.45
C LYS A 32 -13.70 -14.81 -58.97
N PRO A 33 -13.07 -13.67 -58.63
CA PRO A 33 -12.53 -13.53 -57.31
C PRO A 33 -13.68 -13.27 -56.34
N TRP A 34 -13.91 -14.19 -55.41
CA TRP A 34 -14.65 -13.91 -54.17
C TRP A 34 -13.90 -12.91 -53.27
N TRP A 35 -12.81 -12.32 -53.78
CA TRP A 35 -11.91 -11.39 -53.13
C TRP A 35 -12.59 -10.20 -52.44
N PRO A 36 -13.63 -9.56 -52.99
CA PRO A 36 -14.34 -8.50 -52.28
C PRO A 36 -15.04 -9.02 -51.02
N TYR A 37 -15.66 -10.20 -51.11
CA TYR A 37 -16.36 -10.86 -50.01
C TYR A 37 -15.39 -11.44 -48.98
N PHE A 38 -14.26 -12.00 -49.42
CA PHE A 38 -13.18 -12.46 -48.54
C PHE A 38 -12.54 -11.29 -47.79
N ARG A 39 -12.32 -10.15 -48.45
CA ARG A 39 -11.79 -8.94 -47.83
C ARG A 39 -12.75 -8.36 -46.80
N GLN A 40 -14.06 -8.32 -47.09
CA GLN A 40 -15.06 -7.90 -46.11
C GLN A 40 -15.16 -8.88 -44.94
N ALA A 41 -15.17 -10.19 -45.20
CA ALA A 41 -15.20 -11.22 -44.15
C ALA A 41 -13.96 -11.20 -43.27
N LEU A 42 -12.77 -11.00 -43.84
CA LEU A 42 -11.51 -10.91 -43.09
C LEU A 42 -11.42 -9.62 -42.27
N VAL A 43 -11.89 -8.47 -42.79
CA VAL A 43 -11.95 -7.21 -42.02
C VAL A 43 -12.98 -7.32 -40.89
N LEU A 44 -14.15 -7.92 -41.12
CA LEU A 44 -15.15 -8.18 -40.08
C LEU A 44 -14.64 -9.19 -39.04
N PHE A 45 -13.95 -10.25 -39.47
CA PHE A 45 -13.35 -11.23 -38.57
C PHE A 45 -12.25 -10.60 -37.71
N LEU A 46 -11.31 -9.87 -38.32
CA LEU A 46 -10.22 -9.22 -37.58
C LEU A 46 -10.71 -8.08 -36.68
N SER A 47 -11.70 -7.29 -37.11
CA SER A 47 -12.33 -6.28 -36.24
C SER A 47 -13.11 -6.91 -35.09
N SER A 48 -13.83 -8.01 -35.34
CA SER A 48 -14.49 -8.77 -34.27
C SER A 48 -13.49 -9.42 -33.31
N PHE A 49 -12.34 -9.91 -33.80
CA PHE A 49 -11.28 -10.49 -32.98
C PHE A 49 -10.57 -9.42 -32.13
N SER A 50 -10.34 -8.23 -32.69
CA SER A 50 -9.84 -7.07 -31.96
C SER A 50 -10.85 -6.57 -30.91
N ILE A 51 -12.14 -6.54 -31.22
CA ILE A 51 -13.19 -6.21 -30.25
C ILE A 51 -13.23 -7.27 -29.16
N ILE A 52 -13.10 -8.57 -29.48
CA ILE A 52 -13.05 -9.66 -28.51
C ILE A 52 -11.81 -9.55 -27.62
N LEU A 53 -10.64 -9.20 -28.17
CA LEU A 53 -9.40 -8.95 -27.43
C LEU A 53 -9.47 -7.68 -26.56
N LEU A 54 -10.11 -6.62 -27.04
CA LEU A 54 -10.39 -5.43 -26.25
C LEU A 54 -11.40 -5.72 -25.15
N THR A 55 -12.48 -6.46 -25.44
CA THR A 55 -13.43 -6.88 -24.42
C THR A 55 -12.79 -7.88 -23.47
N SER A 56 -11.89 -8.76 -23.89
CA SER A 56 -11.21 -9.71 -23.00
C SER A 56 -10.15 -9.03 -22.14
N GLN A 57 -9.51 -7.96 -22.61
CA GLN A 57 -8.67 -7.08 -21.78
C GLN A 57 -9.52 -6.22 -20.84
N VAL A 58 -10.72 -5.81 -21.24
CA VAL A 58 -11.68 -5.05 -20.39
C VAL A 58 -12.43 -5.97 -19.42
N THR A 59 -12.58 -7.27 -19.72
CA THR A 59 -13.20 -8.29 -18.86
C THR A 59 -12.16 -9.15 -18.13
N GLY A 60 -10.86 -8.95 -18.41
CA GLY A 60 -9.74 -9.67 -17.78
C GLY A 60 -9.41 -9.20 -16.37
N LEU A 61 -10.07 -8.14 -15.90
CA LEU A 61 -10.35 -7.95 -14.48
C LEU A 61 -11.62 -8.74 -14.17
N GLU A 62 -11.47 -10.02 -13.80
CA GLU A 62 -12.49 -10.67 -12.99
C GLU A 62 -12.89 -9.69 -11.88
N ARG A 63 -14.19 -9.60 -11.56
CA ARG A 63 -14.69 -8.72 -10.50
C ARG A 63 -14.03 -9.11 -9.18
N ILE A 64 -12.89 -8.49 -8.88
CA ILE A 64 -12.22 -8.56 -7.59
C ILE A 64 -13.25 -8.16 -6.54
N SER A 65 -13.70 -9.11 -5.74
CA SER A 65 -14.80 -8.93 -4.79
C SER A 65 -14.56 -9.76 -3.54
N GLY A 66 -15.13 -9.33 -2.41
CA GLY A 66 -14.83 -9.88 -1.09
C GLY A 66 -13.79 -9.05 -0.33
N ALA A 67 -13.62 -9.39 0.95
CA ALA A 67 -12.62 -8.77 1.82
C ALA A 67 -11.21 -8.92 1.22
N TYR A 68 -10.31 -8.00 1.55
CA TYR A 68 -8.89 -8.09 1.15
C TYR A 68 -8.69 -8.24 -0.36
N LEU A 69 -9.42 -7.48 -1.16
CA LEU A 69 -9.36 -7.54 -2.63
C LEU A 69 -9.64 -8.96 -3.17
N GLY A 70 -10.50 -9.73 -2.48
CA GLY A 70 -10.88 -11.07 -2.89
C GLY A 70 -9.77 -12.12 -2.82
N GLN A 71 -8.61 -11.78 -2.27
CA GLN A 71 -7.52 -12.73 -2.09
C GLN A 71 -7.89 -13.73 -0.99
N THR A 72 -7.56 -15.00 -1.20
CA THR A 72 -7.68 -16.02 -0.15
C THR A 72 -6.82 -15.62 1.04
N PRO A 73 -7.36 -15.59 2.28
CA PRO A 73 -6.56 -15.29 3.46
C PRO A 73 -5.33 -16.19 3.61
N PRO A 74 -4.19 -15.64 4.05
CA PRO A 74 -2.97 -16.39 4.22
C PRO A 74 -3.06 -17.30 5.44
N GLY A 75 -2.26 -18.35 5.46
CA GLY A 75 -2.02 -19.16 6.66
C GLY A 75 -0.89 -18.57 7.51
N ASN A 76 -0.12 -19.45 8.13
CA ASN A 76 1.03 -19.08 8.97
C ASN A 76 2.28 -18.69 8.15
N SER A 77 2.26 -18.84 6.83
CA SER A 77 3.36 -18.46 5.95
C SER A 77 3.05 -17.12 5.29
N PRO A 78 3.97 -16.14 5.29
CA PRO A 78 3.73 -14.87 4.63
C PRO A 78 3.57 -15.02 3.11
N GLU A 79 2.53 -14.38 2.58
CA GLU A 79 2.21 -14.36 1.15
C GLU A 79 2.27 -12.92 0.62
N LEU A 80 2.50 -12.75 -0.68
CA LEU A 80 2.44 -11.43 -1.29
C LEU A 80 0.98 -10.95 -1.32
N PHE A 81 0.73 -9.69 -0.93
CA PHE A 81 -0.62 -9.15 -0.91
C PHE A 81 -1.02 -8.53 -2.25
N ALA A 82 -2.10 -9.03 -2.82
CA ALA A 82 -2.86 -8.47 -3.95
C ALA A 82 -2.01 -8.01 -5.14
N GLU A 83 -1.11 -8.89 -5.60
CA GLU A 83 -0.24 -8.65 -6.74
C GLU A 83 -1.03 -8.18 -7.97
N GLY A 84 -0.54 -7.11 -8.62
CA GLY A 84 -1.19 -6.49 -9.77
C GLY A 84 -2.22 -5.40 -9.42
N ILE A 85 -2.69 -5.34 -8.16
CA ILE A 85 -3.51 -4.22 -7.65
C ILE A 85 -2.67 -3.34 -6.73
N ILE A 86 -2.06 -3.97 -5.71
CA ILE A 86 -1.08 -3.34 -4.84
C ILE A 86 0.30 -3.58 -5.50
N PRO A 87 1.02 -2.52 -5.87
CA PRO A 87 2.31 -2.68 -6.54
C PRO A 87 3.38 -3.16 -5.54
N ALA A 88 4.45 -3.74 -6.08
CA ALA A 88 5.72 -3.83 -5.38
C ALA A 88 6.36 -2.42 -5.25
N ASP A 89 7.53 -2.35 -4.60
CA ASP A 89 8.27 -1.11 -4.37
C ASP A 89 7.46 -0.08 -3.57
N LEU A 90 6.97 -0.52 -2.42
CA LEU A 90 6.18 0.26 -1.49
C LEU A 90 7.08 0.95 -0.46
N HIS A 91 6.65 2.14 -0.07
CA HIS A 91 7.28 2.88 1.01
C HIS A 91 6.78 2.34 2.38
N SER A 92 5.48 2.07 2.52
CA SER A 92 4.93 1.36 3.68
C SER A 92 3.78 0.44 3.33
N VAL A 93 3.36 -0.41 4.27
CA VAL A 93 2.27 -1.36 4.05
C VAL A 93 0.93 -0.67 3.77
N PRO A 94 0.05 -1.31 2.98
CA PRO A 94 -1.32 -0.84 2.82
C PRO A 94 -2.06 -0.71 4.15
N VAL A 95 -2.88 0.33 4.27
CA VAL A 95 -3.67 0.63 5.46
C VAL A 95 -5.15 0.46 5.15
N PHE A 96 -5.82 -0.37 5.95
CA PHE A 96 -7.23 -0.65 5.82
C PHE A 96 -8.04 0.31 6.69
N SER A 97 -9.18 0.77 6.20
CA SER A 97 -10.15 1.47 7.04
C SER A 97 -10.78 0.52 8.07
N PRO A 98 -11.22 1.04 9.23
CA PRO A 98 -11.84 0.21 10.26
C PRO A 98 -13.02 -0.64 9.78
N ASP A 99 -13.78 -0.15 8.79
CA ASP A 99 -14.89 -0.86 8.16
C ASP A 99 -14.45 -1.87 7.07
N GLY A 100 -13.17 -1.95 6.77
CA GLY A 100 -12.58 -2.82 5.75
C GLY A 100 -12.89 -2.41 4.30
N LYS A 101 -13.47 -1.22 4.06
CA LYS A 101 -13.98 -0.81 2.74
C LYS A 101 -13.04 0.07 1.93
N ARG A 102 -11.92 0.48 2.52
CA ARG A 102 -10.93 1.37 1.89
C ARG A 102 -9.54 0.84 2.20
N ILE A 103 -8.68 0.86 1.20
CA ILE A 103 -7.26 0.49 1.32
C ILE A 103 -6.46 1.67 0.79
N TYR A 104 -5.54 2.16 1.61
CA TYR A 104 -4.66 3.28 1.30
C TYR A 104 -3.22 2.77 1.20
N TYR A 105 -2.46 3.19 0.19
CA TYR A 105 -1.07 2.78 0.05
C TYR A 105 -0.25 3.84 -0.69
N LYS A 106 1.07 3.76 -0.55
CA LYS A 106 2.02 4.64 -1.24
C LYS A 106 3.17 3.81 -1.80
N ALA A 107 3.34 3.87 -3.11
CA ALA A 107 4.50 3.32 -3.79
C ALA A 107 5.66 4.33 -3.75
N MET A 108 6.89 3.88 -3.99
CA MET A 108 8.07 4.75 -4.16
C MET A 108 8.03 5.58 -5.46
N ASP A 109 6.87 5.69 -6.10
CA ASP A 109 6.64 6.54 -7.28
C ASP A 109 6.17 7.96 -6.89
N ASN A 110 6.06 8.82 -7.90
CA ASN A 110 5.68 10.23 -7.72
C ASN A 110 4.15 10.44 -7.66
N LYS A 111 3.31 9.40 -7.52
CA LYS A 111 1.84 9.54 -7.59
C LYS A 111 1.16 9.87 -6.27
N GLY A 112 1.93 10.00 -5.18
CA GLY A 112 1.40 10.23 -3.84
C GLY A 112 0.60 9.04 -3.29
N ILE A 113 -0.24 9.28 -2.29
CA ILE A 113 -1.06 8.23 -1.67
C ILE A 113 -2.19 7.82 -2.63
N MET A 114 -2.32 6.52 -2.83
CA MET A 114 -3.36 5.89 -3.63
C MET A 114 -4.43 5.27 -2.73
N VAL A 115 -5.67 5.21 -3.21
CA VAL A 115 -6.79 4.58 -2.53
C VAL A 115 -7.53 3.61 -3.44
N VAL A 116 -7.91 2.48 -2.88
CA VAL A 116 -8.84 1.49 -3.45
C VAL A 116 -10.09 1.43 -2.58
N ARG A 117 -11.27 1.42 -3.19
CA ARG A 117 -12.56 1.48 -2.46
C ARG A 117 -13.46 0.32 -2.84
N GLU A 118 -14.12 -0.27 -1.86
CA GLU A 118 -15.17 -1.25 -2.08
C GLU A 118 -16.36 -0.59 -2.81
N LYS A 119 -16.92 -1.31 -3.78
CA LYS A 119 -18.13 -1.00 -4.53
C LYS A 119 -19.09 -2.17 -4.41
N LYS A 120 -20.37 -1.94 -4.71
CA LYS A 120 -21.43 -2.97 -4.70
C LYS A 120 -21.07 -4.26 -5.45
N ASN A 121 -20.22 -4.18 -6.48
CA ASN A 121 -19.85 -5.31 -7.34
C ASN A 121 -18.34 -5.55 -7.40
N GLY A 122 -17.60 -5.27 -6.32
CA GLY A 122 -16.15 -5.48 -6.25
C GLY A 122 -15.39 -4.25 -5.82
N TRP A 123 -14.12 -4.13 -6.18
CA TRP A 123 -13.28 -3.00 -5.80
C TRP A 123 -13.10 -1.99 -6.94
N SER A 124 -12.78 -0.74 -6.61
CA SER A 124 -12.37 0.26 -7.59
C SER A 124 -10.98 -0.06 -8.16
N ASN A 125 -10.62 0.53 -9.31
CA ASN A 125 -9.20 0.68 -9.64
C ASN A 125 -8.55 1.62 -8.61
N PRO A 126 -7.23 1.50 -8.37
CA PRO A 126 -6.51 2.47 -7.57
C PRO A 126 -6.62 3.86 -8.16
N MET A 127 -6.86 4.84 -7.31
CA MET A 127 -6.93 6.26 -7.68
C MET A 127 -6.11 7.09 -6.70
N PRO A 128 -5.47 8.18 -7.13
CA PRO A 128 -4.84 9.12 -6.21
C PRO A 128 -5.86 9.58 -5.18
N LEU A 129 -5.50 9.56 -3.91
CA LEU A 129 -6.40 9.95 -2.84
C LEU A 129 -6.76 11.44 -2.94
N PHE A 130 -5.78 12.26 -3.30
CA PHE A 130 -5.93 13.68 -3.57
C PHE A 130 -5.05 14.08 -4.76
N VAL A 131 -5.55 15.01 -5.56
CA VAL A 131 -4.74 15.80 -6.50
C VAL A 131 -4.61 17.16 -5.82
N SER A 132 -3.63 17.30 -4.93
CA SER A 132 -3.37 18.56 -4.22
C SER A 132 -2.06 19.14 -4.73
N ASP A 133 -2.07 20.43 -5.02
CA ASP A 133 -0.86 21.21 -5.34
C ASP A 133 -0.16 21.71 -4.05
N GLU A 134 -0.76 21.49 -2.87
CA GLU A 134 -0.33 22.08 -1.59
C GLU A 134 0.55 21.16 -0.73
N VAL A 135 0.56 19.85 -0.99
CA VAL A 135 1.41 18.88 -0.28
C VAL A 135 2.21 18.05 -1.26
N GLU A 136 3.51 17.95 -0.99
CA GLU A 136 4.43 17.19 -1.83
C GLU A 136 4.94 15.96 -1.09
N ASN A 137 5.13 14.90 -1.89
CA ASN A 137 5.63 13.62 -1.44
C ASN A 137 4.90 13.06 -0.19
N SER A 138 3.57 13.11 -0.19
CA SER A 138 2.79 12.55 0.91
C SER A 138 2.95 11.03 1.00
N ASP A 139 3.09 10.54 2.22
CA ASP A 139 3.45 9.16 2.54
C ASP A 139 2.78 8.64 3.82
N ASP A 140 3.00 7.37 4.13
CA ASP A 140 2.61 6.70 5.38
C ASP A 140 1.20 7.00 5.86
N PRO A 141 0.17 6.69 5.05
CA PRO A 141 -1.22 6.86 5.47
C PRO A 141 -1.46 6.10 6.78
N CYS A 142 -2.20 6.72 7.70
CA CYS A 142 -2.68 6.11 8.93
C CYS A 142 -4.05 6.69 9.29
N LEU A 143 -5.03 5.85 9.56
CA LEU A 143 -6.37 6.32 9.94
C LEU A 143 -6.47 6.47 11.45
N ASP A 144 -7.25 7.47 11.88
CA ASP A 144 -7.67 7.54 13.27
C ASP A 144 -8.63 6.39 13.60
N PRO A 145 -8.87 6.10 14.90
CA PRO A 145 -9.72 4.99 15.32
C PRO A 145 -11.14 5.02 14.75
N SER A 146 -11.67 6.22 14.45
CA SER A 146 -12.98 6.37 13.83
C SER A 146 -13.00 6.07 12.33
N GLY A 147 -11.85 6.16 11.66
CA GLY A 147 -11.73 6.07 10.21
C GLY A 147 -12.23 7.32 9.47
N ASP A 148 -12.55 8.39 10.20
CA ASP A 148 -13.01 9.67 9.66
C ASP A 148 -11.84 10.61 9.34
N LYS A 149 -10.67 10.44 9.97
CA LYS A 149 -9.48 11.25 9.69
C LYS A 149 -8.34 10.38 9.19
N LEU A 150 -7.79 10.76 8.04
CA LEU A 150 -6.55 10.18 7.52
C LEU A 150 -5.39 11.10 7.86
N TYR A 151 -4.46 10.57 8.63
CA TYR A 151 -3.16 11.14 8.87
C TYR A 151 -2.16 10.62 7.84
N PHE A 152 -1.16 11.41 7.52
CA PHE A 152 -0.08 11.06 6.60
C PHE A 152 1.12 11.95 6.85
N THR A 153 2.32 11.47 6.51
CA THR A 153 3.51 12.32 6.44
C THR A 153 3.50 13.11 5.14
N SER A 154 4.03 14.32 5.15
CA SER A 154 4.29 15.07 3.91
C SER A 154 5.44 16.04 4.10
N TYR A 155 6.22 16.21 3.04
CA TYR A 155 7.34 17.13 3.02
C TYR A 155 6.86 18.57 2.79
N SER A 156 7.35 19.47 3.63
CA SER A 156 7.16 20.92 3.55
C SER A 156 8.36 21.57 2.89
N LYS A 157 8.10 22.28 1.78
CA LYS A 157 9.12 23.04 1.04
C LYS A 157 9.58 24.30 1.76
N GLU A 158 8.74 24.87 2.61
CA GLU A 158 9.02 26.15 3.29
C GLU A 158 10.23 26.05 4.21
N ASP A 159 10.39 24.90 4.86
CA ASP A 159 11.39 24.65 5.89
C ASP A 159 12.17 23.32 5.68
N ASN A 160 11.99 22.66 4.53
CA ASN A 160 12.71 21.46 4.12
C ASN A 160 12.61 20.31 5.14
N ARG A 161 11.39 20.05 5.62
CA ARG A 161 11.13 19.08 6.69
C ARG A 161 9.83 18.31 6.49
N GLU A 162 9.80 17.07 6.97
CA GLU A 162 8.60 16.24 6.97
C GLU A 162 7.75 16.49 8.22
N TYR A 163 6.43 16.52 8.01
CA TYR A 163 5.44 16.71 9.07
C TYR A 163 4.33 15.68 8.95
N ILE A 164 3.69 15.35 10.08
CA ILE A 164 2.40 14.69 10.08
C ILE A 164 1.32 15.73 9.83
N TYR A 165 0.52 15.48 8.80
CA TYR A 165 -0.72 16.17 8.47
C TYR A 165 -1.90 15.24 8.67
N TYR A 166 -3.11 15.80 8.67
CA TYR A 166 -4.34 15.03 8.56
C TYR A 166 -5.35 15.71 7.65
N CYS A 167 -6.28 14.90 7.14
CA CYS A 167 -7.45 15.34 6.38
C CYS A 167 -8.71 14.63 6.85
N ASP A 168 -9.82 15.36 6.84
CA ASP A 168 -11.13 14.77 7.04
C ASP A 168 -11.55 13.95 5.81
N GLN A 169 -11.92 12.70 6.05
CA GLN A 169 -12.32 11.72 5.03
C GLN A 169 -13.81 11.44 5.05
N LYS A 170 -14.57 11.99 6.02
CA LYS A 170 -15.96 11.58 6.26
C LYS A 170 -16.88 11.90 5.08
N ASN A 171 -16.57 12.93 4.28
CA ASN A 171 -17.44 13.39 3.18
C ASN A 171 -16.72 14.03 1.98
N SER A 172 -15.39 13.99 1.91
CA SER A 172 -14.64 14.76 0.92
C SER A 172 -13.74 13.90 0.04
N THR A 173 -13.74 14.20 -1.26
CA THR A 173 -12.71 13.75 -2.21
C THR A 173 -11.55 14.74 -2.32
N LYS A 174 -11.63 15.88 -1.61
CA LYS A 174 -10.60 16.91 -1.49
C LYS A 174 -10.03 16.94 -0.08
N CYS A 175 -8.72 17.03 0.02
CA CYS A 175 -7.97 17.06 1.27
C CYS A 175 -7.40 18.48 1.40
N ASN A 176 -7.74 19.16 2.50
CA ASN A 176 -7.06 20.38 2.95
C ASN A 176 -6.19 19.95 4.13
N PRO A 177 -4.90 19.67 3.92
CA PRO A 177 -4.03 19.12 4.94
C PRO A 177 -3.86 20.09 6.10
N GLU A 178 -4.13 19.61 7.32
CA GLU A 178 -3.92 20.38 8.54
C GLU A 178 -2.83 19.73 9.38
N LYS A 179 -1.98 20.54 10.01
CA LYS A 179 -1.08 20.04 11.05
C LYS A 179 -1.89 19.78 12.32
N PRO A 180 -1.74 18.63 12.98
CA PRO A 180 -2.35 18.41 14.28
C PRO A 180 -1.91 19.48 15.29
N GLY A 181 -2.83 19.92 16.15
CA GLY A 181 -2.53 20.91 17.19
C GLY A 181 -1.55 20.37 18.22
N GLY A 182 -0.82 21.28 18.88
CA GLY A 182 0.17 20.96 19.89
C GLY A 182 1.56 20.69 19.30
N SER A 183 2.28 19.74 19.89
CA SER A 183 3.72 19.55 19.67
C SER A 183 4.09 18.23 18.98
N LEU A 184 3.13 17.53 18.37
CA LEU A 184 3.40 16.29 17.63
C LEU A 184 4.57 16.42 16.64
N ASN A 185 4.63 17.57 15.97
CA ASN A 185 5.59 17.90 14.92
C ASN A 185 6.86 18.59 15.48
N SER A 186 7.19 18.44 16.77
CA SER A 186 8.38 19.06 17.38
C SER A 186 9.70 18.32 17.08
N LEU A 187 9.65 17.06 16.64
CA LEU A 187 10.81 16.22 16.31
C LEU A 187 10.90 15.89 14.83
N ASP A 188 12.08 15.58 14.31
CA ASP A 188 12.24 15.12 12.92
C ASP A 188 11.59 13.74 12.74
N LEU A 189 10.66 13.65 11.80
CA LEU A 189 9.85 12.46 11.54
C LEU A 189 10.36 11.80 10.28
N HIS A 190 10.64 10.51 10.39
CA HIS A 190 10.93 9.60 9.30
C HIS A 190 10.95 8.21 9.96
N TRP A 191 9.87 7.45 9.98
CA TRP A 191 9.11 7.09 8.81
C TRP A 191 7.66 6.79 9.23
N GLN A 192 7.16 5.55 9.04
CA GLN A 192 5.84 5.11 9.47
C GLN A 192 5.52 5.48 10.94
N PHE A 193 4.29 5.93 11.17
CA PHE A 193 3.69 6.10 12.50
C PHE A 193 2.36 5.32 12.61
N THR A 194 1.89 5.15 13.85
CA THR A 194 0.61 4.49 14.15
C THR A 194 -0.16 5.23 15.24
N ILE A 195 -1.48 5.25 15.10
CA ILE A 195 -2.42 5.91 16.01
C ILE A 195 -3.13 4.85 16.86
N ALA A 196 -3.05 4.98 18.18
CA ALA A 196 -3.76 4.11 19.14
C ALA A 196 -5.25 4.47 19.26
N GLY A 197 -6.03 3.63 19.94
CA GLY A 197 -7.48 3.81 20.14
C GLY A 197 -7.85 5.08 20.91
N ASN A 198 -6.99 5.52 21.82
CA ASN A 198 -7.10 6.81 22.52
C ASN A 198 -6.51 8.00 21.75
N ARG A 199 -6.08 7.77 20.50
CA ARG A 199 -5.45 8.74 19.59
C ARG A 199 -4.01 9.12 19.94
N ASN A 200 -3.35 8.46 20.89
CA ASN A 200 -1.90 8.63 21.04
C ASN A 200 -1.19 8.23 19.75
N ILE A 201 -0.13 8.96 19.39
CA ILE A 201 0.66 8.67 18.18
C ILE A 201 2.03 8.15 18.59
N TYR A 202 2.36 6.97 18.05
CA TYR A 202 3.68 6.35 18.14
C TYR A 202 4.40 6.51 16.81
N PHE A 203 5.64 6.98 16.86
CA PHE A 203 6.45 7.27 15.67
C PHE A 203 7.94 7.11 15.97
N SER A 204 8.77 7.14 14.93
CA SER A 204 10.23 7.12 15.07
C SER A 204 10.87 8.47 14.73
N SER A 205 11.90 8.82 15.48
CA SER A 205 12.78 9.96 15.21
C SER A 205 14.21 9.60 15.58
N ASN A 206 15.16 9.86 14.68
CA ASN A 206 16.60 9.63 14.92
C ASN A 206 16.90 8.21 15.48
N GLY A 207 16.29 7.18 14.89
CA GLY A 207 16.48 5.78 15.28
C GLY A 207 15.89 5.40 16.65
N ASN A 208 14.97 6.20 17.19
CA ASN A 208 14.31 5.93 18.46
C ASN A 208 12.79 6.09 18.32
N LEU A 209 12.03 5.36 19.13
CA LEU A 209 10.58 5.42 19.21
C LEU A 209 10.12 6.42 20.26
N PHE A 210 9.08 7.17 19.90
CA PHE A 210 8.45 8.21 20.70
C PHE A 210 6.94 7.99 20.75
N CYS A 211 6.32 8.52 21.80
CA CYS A 211 4.88 8.64 21.92
C CYS A 211 4.51 10.11 22.18
N SER A 212 3.51 10.61 21.47
CA SER A 212 2.86 11.88 21.77
C SER A 212 1.42 11.62 22.22
N VAL A 213 1.09 12.08 23.42
CA VAL A 213 -0.22 11.87 24.05
C VAL A 213 -1.23 12.83 23.48
N PHE A 214 -2.41 12.33 23.13
CA PHE A 214 -3.52 13.18 22.71
C PHE A 214 -4.39 13.57 23.92
N ARG A 215 -4.49 14.87 24.20
CA ARG A 215 -5.27 15.41 25.32
C ARG A 215 -5.90 16.75 24.92
N ASP A 216 -7.17 16.95 25.27
CA ASP A 216 -7.90 18.21 25.06
C ASP A 216 -7.85 18.77 23.62
N GLY A 217 -7.82 17.89 22.61
CA GLY A 217 -7.81 18.28 21.21
C GLY A 217 -6.42 18.55 20.61
N ALA A 218 -5.34 18.38 21.39
CA ALA A 218 -3.97 18.61 20.96
C ALA A 218 -3.04 17.47 21.37
N TYR A 219 -1.88 17.43 20.74
CA TYR A 219 -0.80 16.49 21.04
C TYR A 219 0.23 17.13 21.98
N GLU A 220 0.56 16.45 23.06
CA GLU A 220 1.61 16.88 24.00
C GLU A 220 3.01 16.72 23.39
N GLU A 221 4.03 17.29 24.04
CA GLU A 221 5.42 17.08 23.65
C GLU A 221 5.74 15.57 23.61
N PRO A 222 6.29 15.05 22.50
CA PRO A 222 6.62 13.63 22.40
C PRO A 222 7.66 13.24 23.44
N TYR A 223 7.39 12.17 24.18
CA TYR A 223 8.38 11.57 25.07
C TYR A 223 8.98 10.33 24.40
N LYS A 224 10.30 10.18 24.59
CA LYS A 224 11.05 9.01 24.15
C LYS A 224 10.60 7.79 24.95
N LEU A 225 10.33 6.67 24.30
CA LEU A 225 10.06 5.41 25.01
C LEU A 225 11.30 4.98 25.81
N ASP A 226 11.08 4.13 26.83
CA ASP A 226 12.15 3.68 27.72
C ASP A 226 13.29 2.95 26.99
N THR A 227 14.38 2.68 27.72
CA THR A 227 15.59 2.04 27.19
C THR A 227 15.42 0.55 26.91
N LEU A 228 14.31 -0.07 27.30
CA LEU A 228 13.99 -1.45 26.94
C LEU A 228 13.55 -1.52 25.49
N ILE A 229 12.80 -0.51 25.06
CA ILE A 229 12.41 -0.32 23.66
C ILE A 229 13.51 0.34 22.85
N ASN A 230 14.06 1.46 23.32
CA ASN A 230 15.06 2.24 22.61
C ASN A 230 16.48 1.83 23.00
N THR A 231 17.21 1.25 22.06
CA THR A 231 18.55 0.71 22.31
C THR A 231 19.63 1.53 21.59
N GLU A 232 20.84 1.00 21.51
CA GLU A 232 21.91 1.51 20.65
C GLU A 232 21.71 1.21 19.16
N HIS A 233 20.76 0.33 18.85
CA HIS A 233 20.33 0.04 17.48
C HIS A 233 19.32 1.08 16.98
N SER A 234 19.02 1.05 15.68
CA SER A 234 18.00 1.93 15.11
C SER A 234 16.63 1.27 15.24
N GLU A 235 15.74 1.84 16.06
CA GLU A 235 14.33 1.47 16.12
C GLU A 235 13.47 2.37 15.22
N CYS A 236 12.61 1.76 14.39
CA CYS A 236 11.74 2.47 13.47
C CYS A 236 10.42 1.76 13.19
N THR A 237 9.52 2.48 12.50
CA THR A 237 8.24 1.98 11.97
C THR A 237 7.38 1.25 13.02
N PRO A 238 6.95 1.94 14.10
CA PRO A 238 6.13 1.31 15.13
C PRO A 238 4.69 1.08 14.69
N TYR A 239 4.17 -0.09 15.06
CA TYR A 239 2.75 -0.41 15.17
C TYR A 239 2.37 -0.54 16.64
N ILE A 240 1.44 0.30 17.08
CA ILE A 240 0.80 0.18 18.39
C ILE A 240 -0.60 -0.40 18.21
N SER A 241 -0.94 -1.38 19.03
CA SER A 241 -2.31 -1.91 19.13
C SER A 241 -3.29 -0.85 19.66
N PRO A 242 -4.59 -0.92 19.34
CA PRO A 242 -5.56 0.10 19.75
C PRO A 242 -5.66 0.31 21.26
N ASP A 243 -5.43 -0.73 22.07
CA ASP A 243 -5.42 -0.69 23.53
C ASP A 243 -4.04 -0.37 24.12
N GLU A 244 -3.05 -0.10 23.26
CA GLU A 244 -1.66 0.17 23.59
C GLU A 244 -0.96 -0.95 24.39
N ASN A 245 -1.42 -2.20 24.33
CA ASN A 245 -0.83 -3.31 25.09
C ASN A 245 0.24 -4.12 24.34
N MET A 246 0.33 -3.92 23.02
CA MET A 246 1.28 -4.58 22.14
C MET A 246 1.89 -3.58 21.17
N LEU A 247 3.22 -3.53 21.13
CA LEU A 247 4.03 -2.71 20.22
C LEU A 247 4.85 -3.65 19.33
N ILE A 248 4.70 -3.50 18.01
CA ILE A 248 5.54 -4.18 17.01
C ILE A 248 6.37 -3.11 16.33
N PHE A 249 7.67 -3.33 16.17
CA PHE A 249 8.56 -2.33 15.59
C PHE A 249 9.73 -3.00 14.87
N SER A 250 10.37 -2.26 13.98
CA SER A 250 11.61 -2.70 13.33
C SER A 250 12.79 -2.27 14.16
N ARG A 251 13.78 -3.15 14.32
CA ARG A 251 15.08 -2.82 14.91
C ARG A 251 16.18 -3.28 13.96
N SER A 252 17.11 -2.38 13.65
CA SER A 252 18.24 -2.64 12.75
C SER A 252 19.57 -2.71 13.51
N ASN A 253 20.20 -3.87 13.48
CA ASN A 253 21.49 -4.16 14.15
C ASN A 253 22.71 -3.99 13.22
N SER A 254 22.64 -3.06 12.25
CA SER A 254 23.64 -2.80 11.20
C SER A 254 23.69 -3.77 10.02
N VAL A 255 23.04 -4.94 10.12
CA VAL A 255 22.95 -5.89 9.00
C VAL A 255 21.65 -5.70 8.23
N LYS A 256 20.52 -5.85 8.93
CA LYS A 256 19.18 -5.72 8.36
C LYS A 256 18.17 -5.36 9.45
N PRO A 257 17.02 -4.76 9.10
CA PRO A 257 15.91 -4.61 10.02
C PRO A 257 15.18 -5.94 10.21
N ASP A 258 14.89 -6.26 11.47
CA ASP A 258 14.01 -7.35 11.89
C ASP A 258 12.84 -6.80 12.69
N LEU A 259 11.70 -7.49 12.66
CA LEU A 259 10.54 -7.15 13.47
C LEU A 259 10.64 -7.74 14.88
N PHE A 260 10.37 -6.90 15.86
CA PHE A 260 10.29 -7.22 17.28
C PHE A 260 8.88 -6.91 17.79
N VAL A 261 8.45 -7.63 18.82
CA VAL A 261 7.21 -7.39 19.55
C VAL A 261 7.49 -7.23 21.04
N SER A 262 6.90 -6.23 21.66
CA SER A 262 6.86 -6.03 23.10
C SER A 262 5.42 -5.90 23.57
N TYR A 263 5.16 -6.38 24.78
CA TYR A 263 3.87 -6.27 25.44
C TYR A 263 3.99 -5.41 26.69
N LYS A 264 2.93 -4.70 27.04
CA LYS A 264 2.85 -4.05 28.35
C LYS A 264 2.61 -5.10 29.44
N GLY A 265 3.34 -5.00 30.54
CA GLY A 265 3.08 -5.74 31.76
C GLY A 265 1.93 -5.16 32.56
N ASP A 266 1.52 -5.87 33.62
CA ASP A 266 0.47 -5.43 34.56
C ASP A 266 0.82 -4.13 35.31
N ASP A 267 2.10 -3.79 35.36
CA ASP A 267 2.63 -2.55 35.93
C ASP A 267 2.56 -1.36 34.95
N GLY A 268 2.11 -1.59 33.71
CA GLY A 268 2.01 -0.59 32.65
C GLY A 268 3.31 -0.33 31.88
N ASN A 269 4.41 -1.01 32.23
CA ASN A 269 5.70 -0.86 31.56
C ASN A 269 5.82 -1.83 30.37
N TRP A 270 6.60 -1.46 29.36
CA TRP A 270 6.96 -2.39 28.29
C TRP A 270 7.81 -3.54 28.85
N GLN A 271 7.61 -4.74 28.31
CA GLN A 271 8.43 -5.91 28.59
C GLN A 271 9.52 -6.09 27.54
N GLU A 272 10.51 -6.94 27.82
CA GLU A 272 11.63 -7.21 26.92
C GLU A 272 11.11 -7.59 25.52
N PRO A 273 11.47 -6.83 24.46
CA PRO A 273 11.02 -7.14 23.11
C PRO A 273 11.55 -8.49 22.65
N LYS A 274 10.67 -9.32 22.07
CA LYS A 274 11.07 -10.58 21.43
C LYS A 274 11.10 -10.41 19.92
N VAL A 275 12.11 -10.99 19.28
CA VAL A 275 12.17 -11.08 17.81
C VAL A 275 11.05 -11.99 17.30
N LEU A 276 10.32 -11.59 16.25
CA LEU A 276 9.20 -12.41 15.72
C LEU A 276 9.67 -13.71 15.05
N GLY A 277 10.94 -13.76 14.59
CA GLY A 277 11.55 -14.96 14.00
C GLY A 277 10.86 -15.45 12.72
N PRO A 278 11.28 -16.60 12.16
CA PRO A 278 10.59 -17.21 11.04
C PRO A 278 9.15 -17.61 11.43
N PRO A 279 8.18 -17.48 10.52
CA PRO A 279 8.35 -17.16 9.10
C PRO A 279 8.25 -15.65 8.77
N VAL A 280 8.02 -14.81 9.79
CA VAL A 280 7.90 -13.35 9.63
C VAL A 280 9.27 -12.77 9.26
N ASN A 281 10.25 -12.86 10.16
CA ASN A 281 11.62 -12.45 9.87
C ASN A 281 12.30 -13.52 9.03
N SER A 282 13.02 -13.08 7.99
CA SER A 282 13.74 -13.95 7.07
C SER A 282 15.21 -13.53 6.98
N GLU A 283 15.93 -13.95 5.95
CA GLU A 283 17.26 -13.40 5.63
C GLU A 283 17.20 -12.00 4.97
N HIS A 284 15.99 -11.54 4.64
CA HIS A 284 15.72 -10.28 3.97
C HIS A 284 15.40 -9.14 4.97
N HIS A 285 15.02 -7.98 4.46
CA HIS A 285 14.67 -6.83 5.27
C HIS A 285 13.17 -6.91 5.58
N GLU A 286 12.80 -6.85 6.85
CA GLU A 286 11.41 -6.78 7.29
C GLU A 286 11.14 -5.49 8.07
N MET A 287 10.10 -4.75 7.67
CA MET A 287 9.78 -3.45 8.26
C MET A 287 8.29 -3.08 8.13
N CYS A 288 7.91 -1.91 8.65
CA CYS A 288 6.58 -1.32 8.50
C CYS A 288 5.42 -2.25 8.91
N PRO A 289 5.47 -2.91 10.09
CA PRO A 289 4.41 -3.81 10.53
C PRO A 289 3.08 -3.06 10.69
N ARG A 290 1.96 -3.70 10.38
CA ARG A 290 0.61 -3.28 10.82
C ARG A 290 -0.28 -4.50 10.97
N ILE A 291 -1.13 -4.51 11.99
CA ILE A 291 -2.22 -5.50 12.07
C ILE A 291 -3.49 -4.89 11.49
N THR A 292 -4.27 -5.71 10.77
CA THR A 292 -5.56 -5.30 10.22
C THR A 292 -6.53 -4.87 11.34
N PRO A 293 -7.48 -3.95 11.07
CA PRO A 293 -8.41 -3.47 12.09
C PRO A 293 -9.25 -4.57 12.76
N ASP A 294 -9.48 -5.69 12.08
CA ASP A 294 -10.18 -6.85 12.62
C ASP A 294 -9.27 -7.82 13.40
N GLY A 295 -7.98 -7.49 13.56
CA GLY A 295 -7.00 -8.23 14.34
C GLY A 295 -6.48 -9.52 13.70
N LYS A 296 -6.91 -9.86 12.49
CA LYS A 296 -6.67 -11.19 11.91
C LYS A 296 -5.34 -11.36 11.22
N TYR A 297 -4.80 -10.31 10.61
CA TYR A 297 -3.62 -10.43 9.76
C TYR A 297 -2.56 -9.41 10.12
N LEU A 298 -1.31 -9.87 10.16
CA LEU A 298 -0.13 -9.01 10.20
C LEU A 298 0.32 -8.73 8.77
N PHE A 299 0.39 -7.45 8.44
CA PHE A 299 1.04 -6.92 7.25
C PHE A 299 2.43 -6.40 7.60
N PHE A 300 3.38 -6.60 6.70
CA PHE A 300 4.72 -6.02 6.81
C PHE A 300 5.34 -5.88 5.43
N ILE A 301 6.28 -4.94 5.29
CA ILE A 301 7.11 -4.83 4.10
C ILE A 301 8.23 -5.86 4.21
N SER A 302 8.45 -6.64 3.14
CA SER A 302 9.62 -7.51 3.02
C SER A 302 10.28 -7.39 1.65
N SER A 303 11.60 -7.52 1.61
CA SER A 303 12.39 -7.58 0.37
C SER A 303 12.62 -9.01 -0.15
N ARG A 304 11.94 -10.03 0.40
CA ARG A 304 12.09 -11.44 -0.02
C ARG A 304 11.74 -11.72 -1.48
N GLY A 305 10.91 -10.87 -2.09
CA GLY A 305 10.57 -10.91 -3.52
C GLY A 305 11.51 -10.09 -4.42
N GLY A 306 12.61 -9.55 -3.88
CA GLY A 306 13.57 -8.69 -4.58
C GLY A 306 13.26 -7.19 -4.52
N LEU A 307 12.01 -6.80 -4.30
CA LEU A 307 11.57 -5.43 -4.05
C LEU A 307 10.84 -5.34 -2.72
N PHE A 308 10.83 -4.16 -2.09
CA PHE A 308 10.04 -3.90 -0.88
C PHE A 308 8.55 -4.00 -1.20
N SER A 309 7.92 -5.11 -0.79
CA SER A 309 6.53 -5.41 -1.14
C SER A 309 5.73 -5.76 0.12
N ALA A 310 4.42 -5.55 0.08
CA ALA A 310 3.55 -5.90 1.19
C ALA A 310 3.33 -7.40 1.25
N TYR A 311 3.77 -8.01 2.35
CA TYR A 311 3.43 -9.37 2.72
C TYR A 311 2.40 -9.36 3.83
N TRP A 312 1.54 -10.37 3.83
CA TRP A 312 0.55 -10.60 4.87
C TRP A 312 0.58 -12.05 5.35
N VAL A 313 0.24 -12.25 6.62
CA VAL A 313 0.24 -13.55 7.30
C VAL A 313 -0.83 -13.54 8.39
N ASP A 314 -1.32 -14.71 8.80
CA ASP A 314 -2.17 -14.83 10.00
C ASP A 314 -1.49 -14.20 11.21
N ALA A 315 -2.18 -13.32 11.94
CA ALA A 315 -1.60 -12.60 13.06
C ALA A 315 -1.23 -13.52 14.25
N GLY A 316 -1.77 -14.74 14.32
CA GLY A 316 -1.45 -15.74 15.33
C GLY A 316 0.03 -16.14 15.34
N VAL A 317 0.77 -15.93 14.24
CA VAL A 317 2.22 -16.18 14.19
C VAL A 317 3.00 -15.30 15.17
N ILE A 318 2.46 -14.16 15.57
CA ILE A 318 3.07 -13.27 16.57
C ILE A 318 3.23 -14.01 17.91
N GLY A 319 2.25 -14.84 18.28
CA GLY A 319 2.33 -15.68 19.49
C GLY A 319 3.29 -16.85 19.33
N MET A 320 3.32 -17.47 18.14
CA MET A 320 4.16 -18.66 17.88
C MET A 320 5.66 -18.37 18.02
N GLY A 321 6.12 -17.17 17.62
CA GLY A 321 7.51 -16.73 17.79
C GLY A 321 7.94 -16.58 19.26
N LEU A 322 7.00 -16.60 20.19
CA LEU A 322 7.24 -16.45 21.63
C LEU A 322 7.29 -17.79 22.39
N GLY A 323 7.06 -18.92 21.70
CA GLY A 323 7.04 -20.26 22.29
C GLY A 323 5.86 -20.52 23.24
N ILE A 324 4.75 -19.79 23.06
CA ILE A 324 3.46 -19.95 23.77
C ILE A 324 2.42 -20.61 22.87
#